data_AF-A0A150GXA6-F1
#
_entry.id   AF-A0A150GXA6-F1
#
_cell.length_a   1.000
_cell.length_b   1.000
_cell.length_c   1.000
_cell.angle_alpha   90.00
_cell.angle_beta   90.00
_cell.angle_gamma   90.00
#
_symmetry.space_group_name_H-M   'P 1'
#
loop_
_entity.id
_entity.type
_entity.pdbx_description
1 polymer ?
#
loop_
_entity_poly.entity_id
_entity_poly.type
_entity_poly.pdbx_seq_one_letter_code
_entity_poly.pdbx_strand_id
1 'polypeptide(L)'
;MARHGGGAIAADTTAGGTGSSTPSASAGASNGGAPFTSGDAATPAAPAASACCEGTGPVDAAGGVAGSVKGVAAEAEDVLHLGASTNLSMAGEGKSSRGGTATDAGGQTARSSGAISLNGSGTPASPPAAAGAAKGLSPLQRLGLTLVMPLLMLWCVAAFGIAWMLTFTIVPSYVLAQRLYWACPFIPHIWRRLGPVAGTAARLGFEASHCINVLTRLLTLPLRPHLPSFYILGFPKCGTTSLAEHLKSHPGLSATAGLPYHEALSKESHYFQGAYGRDCASSAALYRGCFPTVVTRWWHEVVLRAPAWVCFDACPVNACTPHAAERIRAITPHAKIIVMMRDPVPGVFSAEIMMRDMGVPLEWTLTEAVADNDPRFAGIPKDVAALWAQLASLPADAPLPEPLPEALYHSLGATLQCGMYAELLEPYLARFPRDSFMFVNFNDFVSNTEGTVRKVLDFVGLDSRSYVHKPLPPAMKNNYGSRKMHPTVKAALTRLYAEPNRRLAALIGRPDLGWSGMGADAV
;
A
#
# COMPACT_ATOMS: atom_id res chain seq x y z
N MET A 1 -18.01 27.48 19.67
CA MET A 1 -18.71 28.02 20.88
C MET A 1 -19.70 26.96 21.36
N ALA A 2 -19.97 26.88 22.67
CA ALA A 2 -21.01 26.09 23.39
C ALA A 2 -21.31 24.65 22.86
N ARG A 3 -20.87 23.56 23.51
CA ARG A 3 -21.44 22.97 24.76
C ARG A 3 -22.97 22.85 24.78
N HIS A 4 -23.45 21.61 24.87
CA HIS A 4 -24.31 21.15 25.97
C HIS A 4 -24.09 19.67 26.25
N GLY A 5 -24.36 19.24 27.48
CA GLY A 5 -24.26 17.86 27.95
C GLY A 5 -25.10 17.63 29.22
N GLY A 6 -25.16 16.38 29.66
CA GLY A 6 -26.02 15.81 30.71
C GLY A 6 -26.57 14.47 30.20
N GLY A 7 -26.61 13.34 30.92
CA GLY A 7 -26.53 13.10 32.37
C GLY A 7 -27.93 13.13 33.00
N ALA A 8 -28.38 12.16 33.80
CA ALA A 8 -27.81 10.88 34.28
C ALA A 8 -28.91 10.01 34.97
N ILE A 9 -28.56 8.83 35.53
CA ILE A 9 -29.30 8.06 36.61
C ILE A 9 -30.60 7.35 36.12
N ALA A 10 -31.11 6.18 36.59
CA ALA A 10 -30.83 5.15 37.64
C ALA A 10 -31.19 3.73 37.07
N ALA A 11 -30.72 2.56 37.55
CA ALA A 11 -31.09 1.79 38.77
C ALA A 11 -32.62 1.51 38.92
N ASP A 12 -33.17 0.34 39.27
CA ASP A 12 -32.70 -1.04 39.58
C ASP A 12 -33.95 -1.99 39.57
N THR A 13 -33.83 -3.26 40.02
CA THR A 13 -34.84 -4.19 40.59
C THR A 13 -35.44 -5.37 39.77
N THR A 14 -34.83 -6.55 40.01
CA THR A 14 -35.43 -7.84 40.50
C THR A 14 -36.41 -8.73 39.70
N ALA A 15 -36.06 -10.04 39.70
CA ALA A 15 -36.90 -11.27 39.74
C ALA A 15 -37.81 -11.60 38.53
N GLY A 16 -38.15 -12.87 38.23
CA GLY A 16 -37.77 -14.17 38.81
C GLY A 16 -38.79 -15.28 38.43
N GLY A 17 -38.35 -16.55 38.31
CA GLY A 17 -39.20 -17.73 38.02
C GLY A 17 -39.18 -18.19 36.54
N THR A 18 -38.64 -19.36 36.17
CA THR A 18 -39.11 -20.76 36.36
C THR A 18 -40.40 -21.12 35.62
N GLY A 19 -40.32 -22.02 34.63
CA GLY A 19 -41.50 -22.60 33.95
C GLY A 19 -41.15 -23.44 32.72
N SER A 20 -41.08 -24.76 32.88
CA SER A 20 -40.84 -25.73 31.80
C SER A 20 -42.15 -26.39 31.34
N SER A 21 -42.36 -26.56 30.02
CA SER A 21 -43.01 -27.76 29.44
C SER A 21 -43.02 -27.72 27.91
N THR A 22 -42.83 -28.88 27.29
CA THR A 22 -42.88 -29.13 25.84
C THR A 22 -44.31 -29.60 25.41
N PRO A 23 -44.59 -30.22 24.23
CA PRO A 23 -45.65 -29.72 23.34
C PRO A 23 -46.85 -30.69 23.19
N SER A 24 -47.89 -30.29 22.45
CA SER A 24 -48.89 -31.20 21.89
C SER A 24 -49.34 -30.81 20.48
N ALA A 25 -49.88 -31.77 19.72
CA ALA A 25 -50.16 -31.70 18.29
C ALA A 25 -51.66 -31.88 17.96
N SER A 26 -51.99 -32.05 16.67
CA SER A 26 -53.32 -32.38 16.08
C SER A 26 -54.28 -31.18 15.87
N ALA A 27 -55.18 -31.13 14.87
CA ALA A 27 -55.32 -31.88 13.59
C ALA A 27 -56.36 -31.20 12.65
N GLY A 28 -56.46 -31.66 11.39
CA GLY A 28 -57.50 -31.30 10.38
C GLY A 28 -56.89 -30.80 9.05
N ALA A 29 -56.83 -31.55 7.95
CA ALA A 29 -57.89 -32.11 7.08
C ALA A 29 -58.72 -31.03 6.34
N SER A 30 -59.04 -31.10 5.04
CA SER A 30 -58.66 -32.00 3.92
C SER A 30 -59.27 -31.49 2.58
N ASN A 31 -58.82 -32.02 1.43
CA ASN A 31 -59.37 -31.86 0.06
C ASN A 31 -59.10 -30.51 -0.64
N GLY A 32 -58.83 -30.46 -1.96
CA GLY A 32 -58.60 -31.53 -2.95
C GLY A 32 -58.68 -31.01 -4.40
N GLY A 33 -58.11 -31.74 -5.38
CA GLY A 33 -58.39 -31.54 -6.82
C GLY A 33 -57.29 -30.89 -7.68
N ALA A 34 -56.46 -31.73 -8.32
CA ALA A 34 -55.88 -31.50 -9.66
C ALA A 34 -56.72 -32.32 -10.68
N PRO A 35 -56.32 -32.67 -11.95
CA PRO A 35 -55.10 -32.40 -12.74
C PRO A 35 -55.34 -32.14 -14.27
N PHE A 36 -54.32 -32.43 -15.13
CA PHE A 36 -54.23 -32.55 -16.62
C PHE A 36 -53.85 -31.29 -17.45
N THR A 37 -53.00 -31.31 -18.50
CA THR A 37 -51.90 -32.21 -19.00
C THR A 37 -51.17 -31.55 -20.21
N SER A 38 -49.95 -32.03 -20.57
CA SER A 38 -49.30 -32.06 -21.94
C SER A 38 -49.38 -30.81 -22.85
N GLY A 39 -48.31 -30.12 -23.27
CA GLY A 39 -47.14 -30.60 -24.04
C GLY A 39 -46.71 -29.51 -25.06
N ASP A 40 -45.68 -29.61 -25.92
CA ASP A 40 -44.58 -30.58 -26.05
C ASP A 40 -43.40 -30.00 -26.90
N ALA A 41 -42.23 -30.68 -26.84
CA ALA A 41 -41.04 -30.69 -27.72
C ALA A 41 -40.63 -29.50 -28.66
N ALA A 42 -39.37 -29.03 -28.54
CA ALA A 42 -38.32 -29.07 -29.59
C ALA A 42 -37.08 -28.18 -29.28
N THR A 43 -35.88 -28.66 -29.63
CA THR A 43 -34.59 -27.94 -29.76
C THR A 43 -34.00 -28.34 -31.13
N PRO A 44 -32.91 -27.76 -31.69
CA PRO A 44 -32.14 -26.56 -31.31
C PRO A 44 -31.86 -25.57 -32.48
N ALA A 45 -31.35 -24.36 -32.20
CA ALA A 45 -30.43 -23.62 -33.11
C ALA A 45 -29.84 -22.34 -32.49
N ALA A 46 -28.52 -22.18 -32.64
CA ALA A 46 -27.82 -20.91 -32.91
C ALA A 46 -27.17 -21.07 -34.31
N PRO A 47 -26.68 -20.02 -35.02
CA PRO A 47 -26.24 -18.71 -34.53
C PRO A 47 -26.59 -17.50 -35.44
N ALA A 48 -25.89 -16.37 -35.20
CA ALA A 48 -25.54 -15.27 -36.13
C ALA A 48 -26.33 -13.93 -36.11
N ALA A 49 -25.63 -12.90 -35.62
CA ALA A 49 -25.29 -11.63 -36.29
C ALA A 49 -26.38 -10.63 -36.79
N SER A 50 -26.40 -9.46 -36.14
CA SER A 50 -26.76 -8.11 -36.63
C SER A 50 -26.35 -7.12 -35.51
N ALA A 51 -25.53 -6.05 -35.62
CA ALA A 51 -24.92 -5.31 -36.73
C ALA A 51 -25.94 -4.67 -37.70
N CYS A 52 -26.01 -3.35 -37.95
CA CYS A 52 -25.29 -2.13 -37.50
C CYS A 52 -26.36 -1.00 -37.31
N CYS A 53 -26.12 0.28 -36.98
CA CYS A 53 -25.13 1.30 -37.40
C CYS A 53 -24.94 2.33 -36.27
N GLU A 54 -23.72 2.73 -35.91
CA GLU A 54 -22.95 3.87 -36.48
C GLU A 54 -23.61 5.26 -36.26
N GLY A 55 -22.92 6.28 -35.77
CA GLY A 55 -21.56 6.31 -35.23
C GLY A 55 -21.06 7.73 -34.93
N THR A 56 -20.09 7.85 -34.03
CA THR A 56 -19.15 8.99 -33.94
C THR A 56 -17.79 8.42 -33.54
N GLY A 57 -16.73 8.82 -34.24
CA GLY A 57 -15.37 8.32 -33.99
C GLY A 57 -14.78 8.83 -32.66
N PRO A 58 -13.66 8.25 -32.21
CA PRO A 58 -12.95 8.73 -31.04
C PRO A 58 -12.47 10.16 -31.30
N VAL A 59 -12.88 11.11 -30.45
CA VAL A 59 -12.34 12.47 -30.50
C VAL A 59 -10.98 12.45 -29.81
N ASP A 60 -9.91 12.50 -30.59
CA ASP A 60 -8.53 12.65 -30.10
C ASP A 60 -8.34 14.02 -29.43
N ALA A 61 -8.76 14.10 -28.16
CA ALA A 61 -8.67 15.29 -27.32
C ALA A 61 -8.00 15.00 -25.96
N ALA A 62 -7.13 13.98 -25.90
CA ALA A 62 -6.40 13.58 -24.68
C ALA A 62 -4.89 13.97 -24.69
N GLY A 63 -4.35 14.44 -25.81
CA GLY A 63 -2.92 14.79 -25.93
C GLY A 63 -2.49 16.06 -25.17
N GLY A 64 -3.40 17.03 -24.99
CA GLY A 64 -3.05 18.36 -24.47
C GLY A 64 -2.70 18.42 -22.97
N VAL A 65 -3.40 17.63 -22.14
CA VAL A 65 -3.25 17.74 -20.67
C VAL A 65 -2.01 17.00 -20.16
N ALA A 66 -1.65 15.88 -20.78
CA ALA A 66 -0.44 15.13 -20.43
C ALA A 66 0.85 15.91 -20.72
N GLY A 67 0.87 16.71 -21.80
CA GLY A 67 1.96 17.63 -22.10
C GLY A 67 2.10 18.74 -21.05
N SER A 68 0.97 19.33 -20.62
CA SER A 68 0.97 20.40 -19.61
C SER A 68 1.49 19.94 -18.24
N VAL A 69 1.11 18.75 -17.77
CA VAL A 69 1.61 18.23 -16.46
C VAL A 69 3.10 17.88 -16.51
N LYS A 70 3.62 17.41 -17.65
CA LYS A 70 5.08 17.25 -17.84
C LYS A 70 5.80 18.60 -17.93
N GLY A 71 5.21 19.60 -18.59
CA GLY A 71 5.77 20.95 -18.69
C GLY A 71 5.93 21.64 -17.33
N VAL A 72 4.90 21.65 -16.50
CA VAL A 72 4.94 22.23 -15.14
C VAL A 72 5.96 21.52 -14.24
N ALA A 73 6.21 20.21 -14.45
CA ALA A 73 7.25 19.48 -13.74
C ALA A 73 8.67 19.87 -14.19
N ALA A 74 8.89 20.17 -15.48
CA ALA A 74 10.17 20.61 -16.02
C ALA A 74 10.49 22.08 -15.65
N GLU A 75 9.52 22.98 -15.75
CA GLU A 75 9.69 24.39 -15.32
C GLU A 75 10.01 24.50 -13.81
N ALA A 76 9.52 23.55 -13.00
CA ALA A 76 9.86 23.47 -11.58
C ALA A 76 11.32 23.04 -11.31
N GLU A 77 11.99 22.35 -12.25
CA GLU A 77 13.42 22.03 -12.13
C GLU A 77 14.30 23.24 -12.48
N ASP A 78 13.94 24.02 -13.51
CA ASP A 78 14.65 25.26 -13.89
C ASP A 78 14.56 26.35 -12.80
N VAL A 79 13.39 26.53 -12.18
CA VAL A 79 13.22 27.49 -11.07
C VAL A 79 14.06 27.11 -9.84
N LEU A 80 14.34 25.81 -9.63
CA LEU A 80 15.19 25.34 -8.54
C LEU A 80 16.70 25.49 -8.86
N HIS A 81 17.11 25.43 -10.13
CA HIS A 81 18.50 25.69 -10.52
C HIS A 81 18.91 27.16 -10.37
N LEU A 82 17.98 28.10 -10.54
CA LEU A 82 18.19 29.54 -10.29
C LEU A 82 18.36 29.90 -8.80
N GLY A 83 18.07 28.98 -7.88
CA GLY A 83 18.31 29.14 -6.43
C GLY A 83 19.69 28.68 -5.93
N ALA A 84 20.51 28.06 -6.79
CA ALA A 84 21.76 27.40 -6.39
C ALA A 84 23.04 28.19 -6.74
N SER A 85 22.93 29.34 -7.42
CA SER A 85 24.05 30.11 -7.99
C SER A 85 24.28 31.48 -7.33
N THR A 86 24.44 31.50 -6.00
CA THR A 86 24.93 32.68 -5.26
C THR A 86 26.17 32.35 -4.41
N ASN A 87 27.30 32.11 -5.09
CA ASN A 87 28.63 32.21 -4.50
C ASN A 87 29.47 33.17 -5.35
N LEU A 88 29.53 34.43 -4.91
CA LEU A 88 30.32 35.47 -5.56
C LEU A 88 31.75 35.44 -5.00
N SER A 89 32.68 35.11 -5.91
CA SER A 89 34.13 35.31 -5.83
C SER A 89 34.59 36.46 -4.92
N MET A 90 35.59 36.20 -4.08
CA MET A 90 36.62 37.18 -3.72
C MET A 90 38.01 36.61 -4.05
N ALA A 91 38.88 37.47 -4.57
CA ALA A 91 40.06 37.09 -5.32
C ALA A 91 41.26 36.65 -4.47
N GLY A 92 42.11 35.82 -5.05
CA GLY A 92 43.48 35.54 -4.63
C GLY A 92 44.30 35.14 -5.85
N GLU A 93 45.20 36.02 -6.30
CA GLU A 93 45.95 35.82 -7.55
C GLU A 93 47.02 34.72 -7.43
N GLY A 94 47.21 33.92 -8.48
CA GLY A 94 48.25 32.89 -8.55
C GLY A 94 48.38 32.27 -9.95
N LYS A 95 49.37 32.73 -10.73
CA LYS A 95 49.63 32.28 -12.11
C LYS A 95 50.28 30.89 -12.20
N SER A 96 50.18 30.29 -13.39
CA SER A 96 50.90 29.12 -13.96
C SER A 96 50.03 27.86 -14.04
N SER A 97 49.61 27.31 -15.19
CA SER A 97 50.13 27.09 -16.56
C SER A 97 50.60 25.65 -16.82
N ARG A 98 50.12 25.06 -17.93
CA ARG A 98 50.45 23.72 -18.51
C ARG A 98 49.99 22.52 -17.65
N GLY A 99 49.64 21.34 -18.21
CA GLY A 99 49.50 20.90 -19.61
C GLY A 99 49.75 19.38 -19.74
N GLY A 100 49.06 18.69 -20.67
CA GLY A 100 49.21 17.25 -20.97
C GLY A 100 48.34 16.33 -20.09
N THR A 101 47.46 15.43 -20.58
CA THR A 101 47.53 14.31 -21.56
C THR A 101 48.06 12.97 -21.03
N ALA A 102 47.10 12.10 -20.68
CA ALA A 102 46.97 10.68 -21.09
C ALA A 102 47.97 9.59 -20.65
N THR A 103 47.44 8.34 -20.64
CA THR A 103 48.12 7.01 -20.72
C THR A 103 49.04 6.58 -19.54
N ASP A 104 49.24 5.30 -19.21
CA ASP A 104 48.49 4.03 -19.42
C ASP A 104 49.10 2.92 -18.50
N ALA A 105 48.43 1.77 -18.39
CA ALA A 105 48.91 0.39 -18.15
C ALA A 105 49.93 0.02 -17.02
N GLY A 106 49.62 -1.10 -16.33
CA GLY A 106 50.57 -2.07 -15.75
C GLY A 106 51.32 -1.66 -14.46
N GLY A 107 51.44 -2.45 -13.39
CA GLY A 107 51.09 -3.85 -13.16
C GLY A 107 52.29 -4.79 -13.22
N GLN A 108 52.95 -5.07 -12.08
CA GLN A 108 53.47 -6.40 -11.69
C GLN A 108 54.18 -6.44 -10.30
N THR A 109 53.85 -7.50 -9.54
CA THR A 109 54.70 -8.31 -8.61
C THR A 109 55.62 -7.69 -7.54
N ALA A 110 55.41 -8.12 -6.29
CA ALA A 110 56.47 -8.73 -5.44
C ALA A 110 55.84 -9.69 -4.39
N ARG A 111 56.59 -10.71 -3.95
CA ARG A 111 56.13 -11.80 -3.05
C ARG A 111 56.72 -11.71 -1.64
N SER A 112 55.95 -12.11 -0.63
CA SER A 112 56.36 -12.82 0.60
C SER A 112 55.06 -13.40 1.24
N SER A 113 54.91 -14.67 1.64
CA SER A 113 55.70 -15.53 2.55
C SER A 113 55.86 -14.94 3.95
N GLY A 114 55.21 -15.41 5.03
CA GLY A 114 54.17 -16.43 5.17
C GLY A 114 53.87 -16.73 6.66
N ALA A 115 52.64 -17.15 6.98
CA ALA A 115 52.15 -17.75 8.26
C ALA A 115 52.39 -17.04 9.62
N ILE A 116 51.31 -16.81 10.40
CA ILE A 116 51.04 -17.35 11.76
C ILE A 116 49.83 -16.65 12.44
N SER A 117 49.03 -17.44 13.17
CA SER A 117 48.03 -17.16 14.24
C SER A 117 47.15 -15.88 14.27
N LEU A 118 45.84 -16.14 14.22
CA LEU A 118 44.81 -15.88 15.25
C LEU A 118 44.84 -14.60 16.12
N ASN A 119 43.62 -14.08 16.32
CA ASN A 119 43.16 -13.03 17.25
C ASN A 119 43.38 -11.57 16.83
N GLY A 120 42.35 -11.02 16.19
CA GLY A 120 42.12 -9.59 16.04
C GLY A 120 40.62 -9.32 15.90
N SER A 121 40.00 -8.76 16.94
CA SER A 121 38.58 -8.41 16.96
C SER A 121 38.27 -7.27 15.99
N GLY A 122 37.99 -7.61 14.73
CA GLY A 122 37.55 -6.67 13.71
C GLY A 122 36.03 -6.64 13.59
N THR A 123 35.37 -5.70 14.27
CA THR A 123 33.99 -5.33 13.93
C THR A 123 33.94 -4.90 12.46
N PRO A 124 33.12 -5.53 11.59
CA PRO A 124 32.96 -5.03 10.23
C PRO A 124 32.34 -3.63 10.31
N ALA A 125 33.04 -2.65 9.76
CA ALA A 125 32.60 -1.26 9.77
C ALA A 125 31.24 -1.15 9.08
N SER A 126 30.21 -0.74 9.82
CA SER A 126 28.87 -0.55 9.27
C SER A 126 28.91 0.48 8.13
N PRO A 127 28.19 0.27 7.03
CA PRO A 127 28.06 1.30 6.00
C PRO A 127 27.38 2.53 6.62
N PRO A 128 27.73 3.75 6.18
CA PRO A 128 27.19 4.97 6.77
C PRO A 128 25.67 4.99 6.56
N ALA A 129 24.93 4.99 7.67
CA ALA A 129 23.49 5.14 7.63
C ALA A 129 23.15 6.45 6.92
N ALA A 130 22.29 6.39 5.89
CA ALA A 130 21.78 7.56 5.18
C ALA A 130 20.81 8.43 6.01
N ALA A 131 20.88 8.34 7.35
CA ALA A 131 20.48 9.40 8.25
C ALA A 131 21.59 10.46 8.24
N GLY A 132 21.59 11.31 7.21
CA GLY A 132 22.39 12.51 7.21
C GLY A 132 21.98 13.36 8.42
N ALA A 133 22.76 13.30 9.50
CA ALA A 133 22.51 14.05 10.71
C ALA A 133 22.42 15.53 10.33
N ALA A 134 21.19 16.07 10.37
CA ALA A 134 20.93 17.41 9.91
C ALA A 134 21.78 18.37 10.73
N LYS A 135 22.80 18.99 10.12
CA LYS A 135 23.55 20.08 10.74
C LYS A 135 22.52 21.09 11.23
N GLY A 136 22.40 21.23 12.55
CA GLY A 136 21.32 22.00 13.15
C GLY A 136 21.30 23.41 12.57
N LEU A 137 20.13 23.84 12.08
CA LEU A 137 19.96 25.15 11.44
C LEU A 137 20.59 26.25 12.29
N SER A 138 21.31 27.18 11.65
CA SER A 138 21.88 28.33 12.33
C SER A 138 20.77 29.23 12.92
N PRO A 139 21.06 30.07 13.93
CA PRO A 139 20.03 30.96 14.50
C PRO A 139 19.33 31.83 13.45
N LEU A 140 20.08 32.34 12.46
CA LEU A 140 19.55 33.12 11.35
C LEU A 140 18.65 32.28 10.42
N GLN A 141 19.04 31.05 10.12
CA GLN A 141 18.21 30.13 9.32
C GLN A 141 16.91 29.78 10.05
N ARG A 142 16.94 29.57 11.37
CA ARG A 142 15.72 29.34 12.18
C ARG A 142 14.80 30.55 12.16
N LEU A 143 15.34 31.76 12.31
CA LEU A 143 14.57 33.01 12.26
C LEU A 143 13.92 33.21 10.89
N GLY A 144 14.70 33.10 9.80
CA GLY A 144 14.18 33.21 8.43
C GLY A 144 13.11 32.16 8.13
N LEU A 145 13.32 30.91 8.54
CA LEU A 145 12.33 29.84 8.39
C LEU A 145 11.04 30.15 9.17
N THR A 146 11.16 30.67 10.39
CA THR A 146 10.01 31.04 11.23
C THR A 146 9.19 32.19 10.62
N LEU A 147 9.83 33.14 9.92
CA LEU A 147 9.15 34.22 9.20
C LEU A 147 8.46 33.75 7.91
N VAL A 148 9.02 32.74 7.23
CA VAL A 148 8.46 32.19 5.99
C VAL A 148 7.34 31.16 6.25
N MET A 149 7.38 30.44 7.37
CA MET A 149 6.40 29.38 7.68
C MET A 149 4.92 29.84 7.64
N PRO A 150 4.52 31.02 8.17
CA PRO A 150 3.15 31.51 8.03
C PRO A 150 2.68 31.65 6.58
N LEU A 151 3.56 32.06 5.66
CA LEU A 151 3.25 32.16 4.23
C LEU A 151 3.09 30.79 3.58
N LEU A 152 3.95 29.82 3.94
CA LEU A 152 3.83 28.44 3.45
C LEU A 152 2.60 27.72 4.02
N MET A 153 2.23 28.00 5.28
CA MET A 153 0.98 27.55 5.87
C MET A 153 -0.22 28.16 5.13
N LEU A 154 -0.19 29.45 4.82
CA LEU A 154 -1.23 30.12 4.05
C LEU A 154 -1.36 29.53 2.63
N TRP A 155 -0.26 29.19 1.96
CA TRP A 155 -0.28 28.43 0.70
C TRP A 155 -0.98 27.08 0.91
N CYS A 156 -0.57 26.26 1.90
CA CYS A 156 -1.22 24.97 2.15
C CYS A 156 -2.74 25.09 2.39
N VAL A 157 -3.19 26.13 3.10
CA VAL A 157 -4.62 26.41 3.32
C VAL A 157 -5.31 26.86 2.03
N ALA A 158 -4.72 27.78 1.26
CA ALA A 158 -5.26 28.26 0.00
C ALA A 158 -5.36 27.13 -1.04
N ALA A 159 -4.34 26.29 -1.15
CA ALA A 159 -4.34 25.11 -2.03
C ALA A 159 -5.44 24.11 -1.67
N PHE A 160 -5.68 23.88 -0.38
CA PHE A 160 -6.80 23.04 0.08
C PHE A 160 -8.16 23.68 -0.26
N GLY A 161 -8.32 24.98 -0.05
CA GLY A 161 -9.54 25.71 -0.43
C GLY A 161 -9.83 25.68 -1.93
N ILE A 162 -8.80 25.91 -2.76
CA ILE A 162 -8.90 25.81 -4.23
C ILE A 162 -9.23 24.37 -4.65
N ALA A 163 -8.59 23.36 -4.06
CA ALA A 163 -8.89 21.96 -4.33
C ALA A 163 -10.35 21.60 -4.00
N TRP A 164 -10.90 22.13 -2.90
CA TRP A 164 -12.33 22.03 -2.58
C TRP A 164 -13.20 22.69 -3.65
N MET A 165 -12.95 23.95 -4.00
CA MET A 165 -13.74 24.67 -5.01
C MET A 165 -13.73 23.96 -6.37
N LEU A 166 -12.54 23.55 -6.84
CA LEU A 166 -12.38 22.82 -8.11
C LEU A 166 -13.06 21.45 -8.08
N THR A 167 -13.11 20.77 -6.93
CA THR A 167 -13.78 19.47 -6.81
C THR A 167 -15.30 19.55 -7.01
N PHE A 168 -15.92 20.70 -6.74
CA PHE A 168 -17.35 20.91 -7.04
C PHE A 168 -17.59 21.49 -8.44
N THR A 169 -16.54 21.75 -9.22
CA THR A 169 -16.67 21.88 -10.68
C THR A 169 -16.71 20.47 -11.29
N ILE A 170 -17.74 20.19 -12.11
CA ILE A 170 -18.07 18.82 -12.51
C ILE A 170 -16.95 18.15 -13.33
N VAL A 171 -16.25 18.91 -14.18
CA VAL A 171 -15.32 18.34 -15.17
C VAL A 171 -14.03 17.75 -14.55
N PRO A 172 -13.26 18.45 -13.71
CA PRO A 172 -12.07 17.86 -13.06
C PRO A 172 -12.42 16.66 -12.19
N SER A 173 -13.53 16.73 -11.46
CA SER A 173 -13.99 15.63 -10.60
C SER A 173 -14.46 14.43 -11.38
N TYR A 174 -15.15 14.60 -12.51
CA TYR A 174 -15.54 13.48 -13.37
C TYR A 174 -14.31 12.75 -13.92
N VAL A 175 -13.29 13.49 -14.39
CA VAL A 175 -12.06 12.90 -14.94
C VAL A 175 -11.20 12.23 -13.86
N LEU A 176 -11.09 12.78 -12.65
CA LEU A 176 -10.42 12.10 -11.54
C LEU A 176 -11.24 10.93 -11.00
N ALA A 177 -12.58 11.04 -10.91
CA ALA A 177 -13.47 9.95 -10.52
C ALA A 177 -13.37 8.75 -11.48
N GLN A 178 -13.26 8.99 -12.78
CA GLN A 178 -12.93 7.93 -13.74
C GLN A 178 -11.55 7.28 -13.49
N ARG A 179 -10.61 7.93 -12.79
CA ARG A 179 -9.33 7.31 -12.38
C ARG A 179 -9.40 6.58 -11.03
N LEU A 180 -10.54 6.60 -10.34
CA LEU A 180 -10.82 5.78 -9.16
C LEU A 180 -11.26 4.34 -9.50
N TYR A 181 -11.00 3.80 -10.70
CA TYR A 181 -11.31 2.40 -11.04
C TYR A 181 -10.76 1.38 -10.01
N TRP A 182 -9.61 1.65 -9.41
CA TRP A 182 -9.02 0.85 -8.32
C TRP A 182 -9.86 0.84 -7.01
N ALA A 183 -10.83 1.73 -6.90
CA ALA A 183 -11.80 1.85 -5.81
C ALA A 183 -13.27 1.71 -6.29
N CYS A 184 -13.53 1.38 -7.56
CA CYS A 184 -14.86 1.00 -8.01
C CYS A 184 -15.49 -0.23 -7.30
N PRO A 185 -14.77 -1.25 -6.76
CA PRO A 185 -15.43 -2.38 -6.08
C PRO A 185 -16.40 -2.00 -4.94
N PHE A 186 -16.16 -0.87 -4.27
CA PHE A 186 -17.00 -0.44 -3.15
C PHE A 186 -18.40 0.01 -3.58
N ILE A 187 -18.58 0.53 -4.81
CA ILE A 187 -19.79 1.27 -5.18
C ILE A 187 -21.06 0.38 -5.16
N PRO A 188 -21.07 -0.84 -5.76
CA PRO A 188 -22.22 -1.73 -5.68
C PRO A 188 -22.52 -2.19 -4.24
N HIS A 189 -21.50 -2.35 -3.39
CA HIS A 189 -21.70 -2.66 -1.97
C HIS A 189 -22.38 -1.51 -1.23
N ILE A 190 -21.87 -0.30 -1.43
CA ILE A 190 -22.33 0.92 -0.78
C ILE A 190 -23.83 1.13 -1.03
N TRP A 191 -24.30 0.95 -2.27
CA TRP A 191 -25.74 0.97 -2.59
C TRP A 191 -26.51 -0.20 -1.97
N ARG A 192 -25.96 -1.43 -1.97
CA ARG A 192 -26.62 -2.59 -1.37
C ARG A 192 -26.78 -2.46 0.15
N ARG A 193 -25.84 -1.80 0.83
CA ARG A 193 -25.81 -1.65 2.29
C ARG A 193 -26.53 -0.40 2.79
N LEU A 194 -26.43 0.72 2.07
CA LEU A 194 -26.99 2.02 2.49
C LEU A 194 -28.24 2.43 1.70
N GLY A 195 -28.66 1.63 0.73
CA GLY A 195 -29.70 2.01 -0.22
C GLY A 195 -29.20 3.00 -1.29
N PRO A 196 -30.04 3.31 -2.29
CA PRO A 196 -29.63 4.14 -3.43
C PRO A 196 -29.26 5.57 -3.03
N VAL A 197 -30.02 6.20 -2.13
CA VAL A 197 -29.81 7.61 -1.75
C VAL A 197 -28.54 7.80 -0.92
N ALA A 198 -28.46 7.18 0.26
CA ALA A 198 -27.30 7.32 1.13
C ALA A 198 -26.04 6.67 0.53
N GLY A 199 -26.20 5.61 -0.27
CA GLY A 199 -25.09 5.03 -1.03
C GLY A 199 -24.54 5.98 -2.11
N THR A 200 -25.39 6.70 -2.82
CA THR A 200 -24.93 7.72 -3.78
C THR A 200 -24.24 8.89 -3.09
N ALA A 201 -24.75 9.35 -1.95
CA ALA A 201 -24.09 10.38 -1.15
C ALA A 201 -22.70 9.92 -0.64
N ALA A 202 -22.59 8.68 -0.16
CA ALA A 202 -21.32 8.10 0.27
C ALA A 202 -20.31 7.97 -0.88
N ARG A 203 -20.76 7.53 -2.07
CA ARG A 203 -19.95 7.49 -3.29
C ARG A 203 -19.41 8.87 -3.67
N LEU A 204 -20.29 9.87 -3.78
CA LEU A 204 -19.89 11.24 -4.14
C LEU A 204 -18.93 11.85 -3.11
N GLY A 205 -19.15 11.59 -1.82
CA GLY A 205 -18.25 12.03 -0.75
C GLY A 205 -16.86 11.38 -0.86
N PHE A 206 -16.78 10.12 -1.28
CA PHE A 206 -15.52 9.40 -1.51
C PHE A 206 -14.77 9.91 -2.74
N GLU A 207 -15.46 10.04 -3.89
CA GLU A 207 -14.90 10.62 -5.11
C GLU A 207 -14.38 12.04 -4.86
N ALA A 208 -15.19 12.90 -4.21
CA ALA A 208 -14.78 14.25 -3.85
C ALA A 208 -13.57 14.27 -2.89
N SER A 209 -13.56 13.41 -1.86
CA SER A 209 -12.45 13.29 -0.92
C SER A 209 -11.13 12.93 -1.62
N HIS A 210 -11.19 12.04 -2.62
CA HIS A 210 -10.01 11.72 -3.43
C HIS A 210 -9.60 12.89 -4.32
N CYS A 211 -10.53 13.54 -5.04
CA CYS A 211 -10.26 14.71 -5.88
C CYS A 211 -9.60 15.85 -5.09
N ILE A 212 -10.16 16.22 -3.93
CA ILE A 212 -9.59 17.21 -3.01
C ILE A 212 -8.16 16.83 -2.63
N ASN A 213 -7.93 15.57 -2.26
CA ASN A 213 -6.61 15.08 -1.86
C ASN A 213 -5.59 15.16 -3.01
N VAL A 214 -5.92 14.68 -4.21
CA VAL A 214 -5.03 14.75 -5.38
C VAL A 214 -4.74 16.19 -5.78
N LEU A 215 -5.77 17.03 -5.92
CA LEU A 215 -5.60 18.44 -6.26
C LEU A 215 -4.77 19.19 -5.21
N THR A 216 -5.01 18.95 -3.92
CA THR A 216 -4.20 19.54 -2.84
C THR A 216 -2.73 19.12 -2.97
N ARG A 217 -2.45 17.85 -3.25
CA ARG A 217 -1.08 17.34 -3.44
C ARG A 217 -0.38 17.98 -4.64
N LEU A 218 -1.08 18.16 -5.77
CA LEU A 218 -0.55 18.86 -6.95
C LEU A 218 -0.30 20.36 -6.68
N LEU A 219 -1.28 21.06 -6.11
CA LEU A 219 -1.18 22.49 -5.78
C LEU A 219 -0.15 22.83 -4.68
N THR A 220 0.31 21.82 -3.94
CA THR A 220 1.38 21.94 -2.93
C THR A 220 2.64 21.16 -3.31
N LEU A 221 2.75 20.69 -4.56
CA LEU A 221 3.90 19.89 -5.02
C LEU A 221 5.25 20.60 -4.85
N PRO A 222 5.39 21.93 -5.11
CA PRO A 222 6.63 22.67 -4.83
C PRO A 222 7.05 22.66 -3.36
N LEU A 223 6.10 22.42 -2.44
CA LEU A 223 6.34 22.34 -1.00
C LEU A 223 6.65 20.91 -0.53
N ARG A 224 6.72 19.92 -1.43
CA ARG A 224 6.92 18.49 -1.14
C ARG A 224 8.22 18.00 -1.80
N PRO A 225 9.39 18.20 -1.17
CA PRO A 225 10.66 17.64 -1.65
C PRO A 225 10.86 16.18 -1.20
N HIS A 226 9.98 15.63 -0.36
CA HIS A 226 10.21 14.40 0.37
C HIS A 226 9.79 13.14 -0.40
N LEU A 227 10.61 12.11 -0.28
CA LEU A 227 10.37 10.73 -0.72
C LEU A 227 10.48 9.82 0.52
N PRO A 228 9.85 8.63 0.51
CA PRO A 228 9.81 7.77 1.69
C PRO A 228 11.22 7.23 1.99
N SER A 229 11.62 7.31 3.26
CA SER A 229 12.87 6.73 3.75
C SER A 229 12.78 5.20 3.90
N PHE A 230 11.56 4.68 4.03
CA PHE A 230 11.29 3.25 4.05
C PHE A 230 9.88 2.90 3.56
N TYR A 231 9.71 1.62 3.24
CA TYR A 231 8.46 1.01 2.83
C TYR A 231 7.97 0.01 3.87
N ILE A 232 6.66 -0.01 4.13
CA ILE A 232 6.00 -1.17 4.73
C ILE A 232 5.28 -1.88 3.59
N LEU A 233 5.99 -2.82 2.99
CA LEU A 233 5.44 -3.69 1.97
C LEU A 233 4.43 -4.66 2.58
N GLY A 234 3.78 -5.39 1.68
CA GLY A 234 2.77 -6.36 2.04
C GLY A 234 3.33 -7.62 2.69
N PHE A 235 2.52 -8.66 2.77
CA PHE A 235 1.34 -8.91 1.93
C PHE A 235 0.04 -8.34 2.53
N PRO A 236 -1.01 -8.10 1.71
CA PRO A 236 -2.32 -7.71 2.22
C PRO A 236 -2.79 -8.66 3.34
N LYS A 237 -3.53 -8.11 4.32
CA LYS A 237 -4.02 -8.83 5.52
C LYS A 237 -2.94 -9.41 6.46
N CYS A 238 -1.69 -8.99 6.33
CA CYS A 238 -0.59 -9.34 7.24
C CYS A 238 -0.33 -8.29 8.35
N GLY A 239 -1.31 -7.43 8.66
CA GLY A 239 -1.21 -6.47 9.78
C GLY A 239 -0.53 -5.13 9.48
N THR A 240 -0.32 -4.78 8.20
CA THR A 240 0.34 -3.53 7.78
C THR A 240 -0.36 -2.27 8.32
N THR A 241 -1.70 -2.22 8.37
CA THR A 241 -2.44 -1.12 9.02
C THR A 241 -2.02 -0.96 10.48
N SER A 242 -2.09 -2.02 11.28
CA SER A 242 -1.81 -1.96 12.72
C SER A 242 -0.37 -1.52 13.01
N LEU A 243 0.61 -1.99 12.21
CA LEU A 243 2.00 -1.51 12.31
C LEU A 243 2.10 -0.01 11.96
N ALA A 244 1.48 0.42 10.85
CA ALA A 244 1.48 1.82 10.43
C ALA A 244 0.83 2.75 11.46
N GLU A 245 -0.29 2.36 12.10
CA GLU A 245 -0.93 3.14 13.16
C GLU A 245 -0.05 3.27 14.41
N HIS A 246 0.62 2.18 14.82
CA HIS A 246 1.58 2.27 15.92
C HIS A 246 2.77 3.17 15.58
N LEU A 247 3.32 3.08 14.37
CA LEU A 247 4.43 3.93 13.92
C LEU A 247 4.04 5.41 13.83
N LYS A 248 2.83 5.73 13.34
CA LYS A 248 2.29 7.11 13.31
C LYS A 248 2.16 7.77 14.69
N SER A 249 2.23 7.01 15.79
CA SER A 249 2.23 7.58 17.14
C SER A 249 3.58 8.16 17.59
N HIS A 250 4.67 7.90 16.86
CA HIS A 250 6.01 8.41 17.14
C HIS A 250 6.18 9.83 16.56
N PRO A 251 6.70 10.81 17.33
CA PRO A 251 6.76 12.21 16.91
C PRO A 251 7.76 12.48 15.77
N GLY A 252 8.66 11.55 15.45
CA GLY A 252 9.58 11.61 14.31
C GLY A 252 9.07 10.94 13.04
N LEU A 253 7.79 10.53 12.99
CA LEU A 253 7.22 9.79 11.85
C LEU A 253 6.04 10.50 11.19
N SER A 254 5.93 10.29 9.88
CA SER A 254 4.74 10.63 9.11
C SER A 254 4.55 9.61 7.98
N ALA A 255 3.31 9.20 7.73
CA ALA A 255 2.99 8.34 6.59
C ALA A 255 2.70 9.21 5.34
N THR A 256 1.94 8.68 4.38
CA THR A 256 1.48 9.46 3.22
C THR A 256 0.61 10.63 3.66
N ALA A 257 0.76 11.77 2.98
CA ALA A 257 -0.06 12.96 3.18
C ALA A 257 -1.44 12.73 2.56
N GLY A 258 -2.40 12.25 3.35
CA GLY A 258 -3.80 12.09 2.97
C GLY A 258 -4.75 12.58 4.05
N LEU A 259 -6.04 12.38 3.81
CA LEU A 259 -7.09 12.77 4.75
C LEU A 259 -6.98 11.92 6.04
N PRO A 260 -6.86 12.52 7.25
CA PRO A 260 -6.63 11.78 8.49
C PRO A 260 -7.69 10.72 8.83
N TYR A 261 -8.91 10.94 8.34
CA TYR A 261 -10.08 10.07 8.59
C TYR A 261 -10.18 8.90 7.60
N HIS A 262 -9.26 8.80 6.64
CA HIS A 262 -9.29 7.80 5.59
C HIS A 262 -8.10 6.84 5.72
N GLU A 263 -8.36 5.60 6.17
CA GLU A 263 -7.33 4.59 6.47
C GLU A 263 -6.29 4.48 5.35
N ALA A 264 -6.72 4.12 4.13
CA ALA A 264 -5.81 3.97 2.99
C ALA A 264 -5.05 5.25 2.64
N LEU A 265 -5.71 6.39 2.37
CA LEU A 265 -5.02 7.62 1.97
C LEU A 265 -4.01 8.14 3.02
N SER A 266 -4.22 7.81 4.30
CA SER A 266 -3.34 8.17 5.42
C SER A 266 -2.09 7.29 5.57
N LYS A 267 -1.93 6.23 4.76
CA LYS A 267 -0.74 5.34 4.82
C LYS A 267 -0.31 4.65 3.53
N GLU A 268 -1.20 4.47 2.55
CA GLU A 268 -0.94 3.78 1.28
C GLU A 268 -0.96 4.78 0.12
N SER A 269 0.12 4.85 -0.67
CA SER A 269 0.14 5.73 -1.85
C SER A 269 -0.66 5.18 -3.02
N HIS A 270 -0.71 3.85 -3.19
CA HIS A 270 -1.06 3.13 -4.42
C HIS A 270 -0.36 3.67 -5.70
N TYR A 271 0.75 4.40 -5.53
CA TYR A 271 1.37 5.16 -6.60
C TYR A 271 1.85 4.28 -7.75
N PHE A 272 2.58 3.21 -7.42
CA PHE A 272 3.05 2.20 -8.39
C PHE A 272 1.93 1.35 -9.00
N GLN A 273 0.70 1.48 -8.49
CA GLN A 273 -0.50 0.82 -9.03
C GLN A 273 -1.35 1.78 -9.89
N GLY A 274 -0.85 3.00 -10.16
CA GLY A 274 -1.52 3.95 -11.05
C GLY A 274 -2.48 4.90 -10.35
N ALA A 275 -2.29 5.22 -9.06
CA ALA A 275 -3.16 6.16 -8.33
C ALA A 275 -3.27 7.59 -8.95
N TYR A 276 -2.33 7.99 -9.82
CA TYR A 276 -2.42 9.23 -10.63
C TYR A 276 -2.68 8.96 -12.14
N GLY A 277 -2.93 7.71 -12.52
CA GLY A 277 -2.97 7.21 -13.89
C GLY A 277 -1.82 6.26 -14.19
N ARG A 278 -2.06 5.32 -15.12
CA ARG A 278 -1.13 4.24 -15.50
C ARG A 278 0.23 4.75 -16.02
N ASP A 279 0.23 5.90 -16.70
CA ASP A 279 1.41 6.51 -17.34
C ASP A 279 2.21 7.39 -16.35
N CYS A 280 1.65 7.61 -15.15
CA CYS A 280 2.22 8.51 -14.14
C CYS A 280 2.95 7.78 -13.01
N ALA A 281 2.99 6.44 -13.04
CA ALA A 281 3.41 5.56 -11.93
C ALA A 281 4.92 5.28 -11.84
N SER A 282 5.76 6.14 -12.43
CA SER A 282 7.23 6.04 -12.50
C SER A 282 7.96 7.38 -12.23
N SER A 283 7.25 8.51 -12.22
CA SER A 283 7.77 9.86 -11.95
C SER A 283 8.04 10.13 -10.47
N ALA A 284 9.32 10.21 -10.10
CA ALA A 284 9.76 10.63 -8.77
C ALA A 284 9.12 11.97 -8.33
N ALA A 285 8.95 12.93 -9.26
CA ALA A 285 8.30 14.21 -8.98
C ALA A 285 6.85 14.04 -8.53
N LEU A 286 6.01 13.32 -9.29
CA LEU A 286 4.61 13.08 -8.90
C LEU A 286 4.51 12.26 -7.61
N TYR A 287 5.43 11.31 -7.39
CA TYR A 287 5.43 10.49 -6.18
C TYR A 287 5.68 11.31 -4.91
N ARG A 288 6.53 12.35 -4.95
CA ARG A 288 6.71 13.30 -3.82
C ARG A 288 5.38 13.91 -3.37
N GLY A 289 4.43 14.09 -4.29
CA GLY A 289 3.07 14.55 -3.99
C GLY A 289 2.36 13.70 -2.92
N CYS A 290 2.66 12.40 -2.83
CA CYS A 290 2.10 11.51 -1.82
C CYS A 290 2.62 11.75 -0.39
N PHE A 291 3.69 12.54 -0.20
CA PHE A 291 4.38 12.70 1.09
C PHE A 291 4.22 14.10 1.68
N PRO A 292 4.45 14.29 2.99
CA PRO A 292 4.21 15.57 3.67
C PRO A 292 5.02 16.74 3.12
N THR A 293 4.59 17.97 3.43
CA THR A 293 5.27 19.20 3.00
C THR A 293 6.43 19.56 3.94
N VAL A 294 7.28 20.50 3.52
CA VAL A 294 8.29 21.14 4.38
C VAL A 294 7.68 21.77 5.64
N VAL A 295 6.41 22.19 5.59
CA VAL A 295 5.67 22.73 6.75
C VAL A 295 5.40 21.62 7.78
N THR A 296 4.99 20.43 7.32
CA THR A 296 4.82 19.26 8.22
C THR A 296 6.16 18.86 8.84
N ARG A 297 7.23 18.77 8.04
CA ARG A 297 8.57 18.48 8.55
C ARG A 297 9.01 19.49 9.61
N TRP A 298 8.86 20.79 9.33
CA TRP A 298 9.18 21.86 10.28
C TRP A 298 8.38 21.74 11.58
N TRP A 299 7.08 21.41 11.50
CA TRP A 299 6.26 21.19 12.68
C TRP A 299 6.82 20.06 13.56
N HIS A 300 7.21 18.93 12.96
CA HIS A 300 7.80 17.82 13.70
C HIS A 300 9.17 18.16 14.30
N GLU A 301 10.10 18.70 13.51
CA GLU A 301 11.48 18.99 13.95
C GLU A 301 11.57 20.18 14.93
N VAL A 302 10.76 21.23 14.75
CA VAL A 302 10.87 22.49 15.51
C VAL A 302 9.80 22.62 16.60
N VAL A 303 8.54 22.31 16.31
CA VAL A 303 7.43 22.47 17.27
C VAL A 303 7.33 21.25 18.19
N LEU A 304 7.32 20.04 17.63
CA LEU A 304 7.31 18.79 18.41
C LEU A 304 8.72 18.39 18.91
N ARG A 305 9.77 19.10 18.47
CA ARG A 305 11.18 18.88 18.83
C ARG A 305 11.67 17.45 18.56
N ALA A 306 11.16 16.81 17.50
CA ALA A 306 11.61 15.49 17.09
C ALA A 306 13.10 15.56 16.68
N PRO A 307 14.00 14.74 17.26
CA PRO A 307 15.43 14.80 16.97
C PRO A 307 15.79 14.33 15.55
N ALA A 308 14.90 13.55 14.94
CA ALA A 308 14.92 13.15 13.54
C ALA A 308 13.47 13.03 13.04
N TRP A 309 13.27 13.27 11.75
CA TRP A 309 11.98 13.07 11.08
C TRP A 309 12.17 12.31 9.77
N VAL A 310 11.33 11.30 9.54
CA VAL A 310 11.27 10.53 8.28
C VAL A 310 9.82 10.25 7.88
N CYS A 311 9.61 9.97 6.60
CA CYS A 311 8.31 9.52 6.10
C CYS A 311 8.35 8.15 5.41
N PHE A 312 7.19 7.50 5.29
CA PHE A 312 7.07 6.15 4.74
C PHE A 312 5.81 5.93 3.90
N ASP A 313 5.83 4.89 3.07
CA ASP A 313 4.70 4.38 2.30
C ASP A 313 4.39 2.94 2.74
N ALA A 314 3.17 2.68 3.17
CA ALA A 314 2.73 1.39 3.72
C ALA A 314 1.72 0.67 2.83
N CYS A 315 1.92 0.76 1.51
CA CYS A 315 1.07 0.12 0.50
C CYS A 315 1.43 -1.36 0.31
N PRO A 316 0.61 -2.32 0.81
CA PRO A 316 0.95 -3.73 0.84
C PRO A 316 0.97 -4.37 -0.55
N VAL A 317 0.13 -3.89 -1.47
CA VAL A 317 0.04 -4.43 -2.84
C VAL A 317 1.32 -4.21 -3.66
N ASN A 318 2.22 -3.32 -3.25
CA ASN A 318 3.55 -3.23 -3.87
C ASN A 318 4.32 -4.56 -3.77
N ALA A 319 4.15 -5.34 -2.69
CA ALA A 319 4.73 -6.68 -2.59
C ALA A 319 4.08 -7.67 -3.58
N CYS A 320 2.80 -7.48 -3.92
CA CYS A 320 2.12 -8.37 -4.86
C CYS A 320 2.51 -8.13 -6.32
N THR A 321 3.14 -7.00 -6.67
CA THR A 321 3.32 -6.61 -8.07
C THR A 321 4.80 -6.50 -8.47
N PRO A 322 5.33 -7.39 -9.32
CA PRO A 322 6.76 -7.47 -9.64
C PRO A 322 7.40 -6.16 -10.14
N HIS A 323 6.70 -5.37 -10.97
CA HIS A 323 7.20 -4.11 -11.53
C HIS A 323 7.53 -3.05 -10.47
N ALA A 324 6.86 -3.10 -9.31
CA ALA A 324 7.05 -2.13 -8.24
C ALA A 324 8.47 -2.19 -7.66
N ALA A 325 9.11 -3.36 -7.63
CA ALA A 325 10.49 -3.51 -7.14
C ALA A 325 11.49 -2.66 -7.93
N GLU A 326 11.33 -2.58 -9.25
CA GLU A 326 12.20 -1.79 -10.12
C GLU A 326 11.95 -0.29 -9.96
N ARG A 327 10.68 0.12 -9.93
CA ARG A 327 10.30 1.53 -9.80
C ARG A 327 10.66 2.11 -8.44
N ILE A 328 10.48 1.33 -7.37
CA ILE A 328 10.94 1.69 -6.02
C ILE A 328 12.48 1.79 -6.01
N ARG A 329 13.21 0.90 -6.69
CA ARG A 329 14.68 0.96 -6.79
C ARG A 329 15.19 2.15 -7.60
N ALA A 330 14.45 2.60 -8.61
CA ALA A 330 14.77 3.77 -9.42
C ALA A 330 14.54 5.09 -8.66
N ILE A 331 13.42 5.20 -7.93
CA ILE A 331 13.04 6.45 -7.23
C ILE A 331 13.71 6.59 -5.86
N THR A 332 13.85 5.50 -5.11
CA THR A 332 14.36 5.49 -3.72
C THR A 332 15.45 4.41 -3.53
N PRO A 333 16.64 4.60 -4.12
CA PRO A 333 17.68 3.58 -4.22
C PRO A 333 18.25 3.09 -2.87
N HIS A 334 18.04 3.85 -1.79
CA HIS A 334 18.55 3.59 -0.44
C HIS A 334 17.45 3.39 0.61
N ALA A 335 16.18 3.24 0.19
CA ALA A 335 15.10 3.00 1.13
C ALA A 335 15.25 1.66 1.86
N LYS A 336 14.77 1.62 3.10
CA LYS A 336 14.58 0.37 3.85
C LYS A 336 13.23 -0.25 3.51
N ILE A 337 13.13 -1.58 3.62
CA ILE A 337 11.99 -2.36 3.20
C ILE A 337 11.58 -3.28 4.34
N ILE A 338 10.41 -3.03 4.91
CA ILE A 338 9.79 -3.87 5.93
C ILE A 338 8.75 -4.74 5.22
N VAL A 339 8.85 -6.07 5.37
CA VAL A 339 7.94 -7.03 4.74
C VAL A 339 7.11 -7.70 5.82
N MET A 340 5.80 -7.49 5.79
CA MET A 340 4.85 -8.04 6.76
C MET A 340 4.25 -9.34 6.21
N MET A 341 4.59 -10.49 6.76
CA MET A 341 4.18 -11.80 6.24
C MET A 341 3.30 -12.55 7.22
N ARG A 342 2.40 -13.39 6.73
CA ARG A 342 1.51 -14.27 7.52
C ARG A 342 1.42 -15.61 6.81
N ASP A 343 1.06 -16.69 7.52
CA ASP A 343 0.61 -17.92 6.87
C ASP A 343 -0.39 -17.59 5.74
N PRO A 344 -0.06 -17.90 4.47
CA PRO A 344 -0.90 -17.50 3.34
C PRO A 344 -2.27 -18.18 3.37
N VAL A 345 -2.43 -19.35 4.04
CA VAL A 345 -3.72 -20.05 4.15
C VAL A 345 -4.79 -19.17 4.84
N PRO A 346 -4.63 -18.74 6.11
CA PRO A 346 -5.54 -17.77 6.73
C PRO A 346 -5.37 -16.34 6.20
N GLY A 347 -4.27 -16.01 5.52
CA GLY A 347 -4.07 -14.73 4.83
C GLY A 347 -5.06 -14.53 3.68
N VAL A 348 -5.09 -15.46 2.73
CA VAL A 348 -6.00 -15.51 1.57
C VAL A 348 -7.46 -15.49 2.02
N PHE A 349 -7.84 -16.28 3.02
CA PHE A 349 -9.21 -16.26 3.57
C PHE A 349 -9.58 -14.91 4.18
N SER A 350 -8.64 -14.27 4.86
CA SER A 350 -8.86 -12.92 5.39
C SER A 350 -8.95 -11.87 4.28
N ALA A 351 -8.44 -12.13 3.08
CA ALA A 351 -8.53 -11.26 1.91
C ALA A 351 -9.85 -11.49 1.15
N GLU A 352 -10.30 -12.74 1.00
CA GLU A 352 -11.65 -13.05 0.50
C GLU A 352 -12.72 -12.32 1.33
N ILE A 353 -12.68 -12.47 2.66
CA ILE A 353 -13.64 -11.82 3.55
C ILE A 353 -13.60 -10.30 3.37
N MET A 354 -12.41 -9.70 3.26
CA MET A 354 -12.27 -8.28 2.98
C MET A 354 -12.93 -7.89 1.65
N MET A 355 -12.65 -8.61 0.56
CA MET A 355 -13.27 -8.36 -0.75
C MET A 355 -14.79 -8.49 -0.70
N ARG A 356 -15.33 -9.50 0.00
CA ARG A 356 -16.80 -9.66 0.17
C ARG A 356 -17.42 -8.59 1.07
N ASP A 357 -16.72 -8.12 2.10
CA ASP A 357 -17.16 -7.01 2.97
C ASP A 357 -17.04 -5.65 2.25
N MET A 358 -16.15 -5.54 1.26
CA MET A 358 -16.12 -4.45 0.27
C MET A 358 -17.14 -4.67 -0.86
N GLY A 359 -17.82 -5.83 -0.87
CA GLY A 359 -18.89 -6.28 -1.78
C GLY A 359 -18.50 -6.57 -3.22
N VAL A 360 -17.22 -6.88 -3.45
CA VAL A 360 -16.71 -7.53 -4.67
C VAL A 360 -17.51 -8.81 -4.95
N PRO A 361 -18.08 -9.00 -6.16
CA PRO A 361 -18.82 -10.20 -6.53
C PRO A 361 -17.85 -11.33 -6.92
N LEU A 362 -17.19 -11.95 -5.94
CA LEU A 362 -16.30 -13.09 -6.18
C LEU A 362 -17.10 -14.35 -6.58
N GLU A 363 -16.74 -14.92 -7.73
CA GLU A 363 -17.38 -16.06 -8.40
C GLU A 363 -17.50 -17.34 -7.54
N TRP A 364 -16.57 -17.55 -6.61
CA TRP A 364 -16.52 -18.71 -5.72
C TRP A 364 -15.98 -18.35 -4.34
N THR A 365 -16.15 -19.24 -3.36
CA THR A 365 -15.80 -18.97 -1.95
C THR A 365 -14.93 -20.06 -1.33
N LEU A 366 -14.14 -19.68 -0.31
CA LEU A 366 -13.33 -20.60 0.50
C LEU A 366 -14.12 -21.20 1.67
N THR A 367 -15.40 -20.84 1.84
CA THR A 367 -16.30 -21.41 2.86
C THR A 367 -17.01 -22.69 2.42
N GLU A 368 -16.94 -23.03 1.13
CA GLU A 368 -17.61 -24.20 0.53
C GLU A 368 -16.66 -25.38 0.33
N ALA A 369 -17.23 -26.58 0.19
CA ALA A 369 -16.46 -27.78 -0.06
C ALA A 369 -15.87 -27.80 -1.46
N VAL A 370 -14.60 -28.22 -1.55
CA VAL A 370 -13.88 -28.46 -2.81
C VAL A 370 -13.40 -29.91 -2.86
N ALA A 371 -13.27 -30.44 -4.08
CA ALA A 371 -12.68 -31.77 -4.31
C ALA A 371 -11.16 -31.75 -4.08
N ASP A 372 -10.55 -32.91 -3.80
CA ASP A 372 -9.12 -32.96 -3.46
C ASP A 372 -8.18 -32.47 -4.59
N ASN A 373 -8.58 -32.72 -5.84
CA ASN A 373 -7.89 -32.31 -7.06
C ASN A 373 -8.64 -31.16 -7.77
N ASP A 374 -9.29 -30.28 -7.01
CA ASP A 374 -10.01 -29.13 -7.58
C ASP A 374 -9.04 -28.21 -8.36
N PRO A 375 -9.32 -27.92 -9.65
CA PRO A 375 -8.38 -27.22 -10.52
C PRO A 375 -8.05 -25.79 -10.06
N ARG A 376 -8.87 -25.19 -9.19
CA ARG A 376 -8.61 -23.86 -8.59
C ARG A 376 -7.38 -23.82 -7.68
N PHE A 377 -6.90 -24.99 -7.22
CA PHE A 377 -5.72 -25.11 -6.35
C PHE A 377 -4.60 -25.95 -6.96
N ALA A 378 -4.71 -26.35 -8.23
CA ALA A 378 -3.65 -27.05 -8.97
C ALA A 378 -2.45 -26.13 -9.30
N GLY A 379 -2.62 -24.82 -9.13
CA GLY A 379 -1.63 -23.78 -9.38
C GLY A 379 -2.31 -22.41 -9.44
N ILE A 380 -1.59 -21.40 -9.90
CA ILE A 380 -2.17 -20.08 -10.17
C ILE A 380 -2.91 -20.09 -11.52
N PRO A 381 -4.10 -19.48 -11.63
CA PRO A 381 -4.82 -19.38 -12.91
C PRO A 381 -3.96 -18.78 -14.03
N LYS A 382 -4.09 -19.32 -15.25
CA LYS A 382 -3.18 -19.01 -16.38
C LYS A 382 -3.22 -17.55 -16.81
N ASP A 383 -4.38 -16.93 -16.76
CA ASP A 383 -4.64 -15.51 -16.99
C ASP A 383 -3.92 -14.62 -15.96
N VAL A 384 -4.02 -14.98 -14.68
CA VAL A 384 -3.31 -14.30 -13.58
C VAL A 384 -1.79 -14.48 -13.75
N ALA A 385 -1.33 -15.70 -14.01
CA ALA A 385 0.10 -15.97 -14.23
C ALA A 385 0.65 -15.19 -15.45
N ALA A 386 -0.11 -15.08 -16.54
CA ALA A 386 0.27 -14.31 -17.71
C ALA A 386 0.37 -12.80 -17.42
N LEU A 387 -0.58 -12.22 -16.69
CA LEU A 387 -0.52 -10.82 -16.26
C LEU A 387 0.68 -10.57 -15.32
N TRP A 388 0.96 -11.48 -14.38
CA TRP A 388 2.11 -11.33 -13.49
C TRP A 388 3.45 -11.48 -14.22
N ALA A 389 3.55 -12.36 -15.22
CA ALA A 389 4.71 -12.44 -16.10
C ALA A 389 4.90 -11.15 -16.92
N GLN A 390 3.81 -10.58 -17.45
CA GLN A 390 3.84 -9.28 -18.12
C GLN A 390 4.37 -8.19 -17.19
N LEU A 391 3.87 -8.09 -15.95
CA LEU A 391 4.34 -7.13 -14.94
C LEU A 391 5.82 -7.35 -14.57
N ALA A 392 6.29 -8.60 -14.48
CA ALA A 392 7.69 -8.90 -14.21
C ALA A 392 8.63 -8.47 -15.35
N SER A 393 8.14 -8.46 -16.59
CA SER A 393 8.86 -7.97 -17.77
C SER A 393 8.68 -6.47 -18.06
N LEU A 394 7.85 -5.76 -17.28
CA LEU A 394 7.45 -4.38 -17.58
C LEU A 394 8.58 -3.38 -17.27
N PRO A 395 9.04 -2.58 -18.25
CA PRO A 395 10.04 -1.53 -18.00
C PRO A 395 9.60 -0.52 -16.92
N ALA A 396 10.57 0.04 -16.20
CA ALA A 396 10.35 1.01 -15.13
C ALA A 396 9.46 2.20 -15.53
N ASP A 397 9.59 2.70 -16.76
CA ASP A 397 8.92 3.90 -17.29
C ASP A 397 7.65 3.60 -18.11
N ALA A 398 7.45 2.35 -18.52
CA ALA A 398 6.30 1.93 -19.32
C ALA A 398 4.94 2.18 -18.62
N PRO A 399 3.85 2.43 -19.36
CA PRO A 399 2.53 2.55 -18.77
C PRO A 399 2.08 1.22 -18.15
N LEU A 400 1.37 1.27 -17.03
CA LEU A 400 0.81 0.06 -16.41
C LEU A 400 -0.24 -0.61 -17.33
N PRO A 401 -0.35 -1.95 -17.32
CA PRO A 401 -1.44 -2.65 -17.99
C PRO A 401 -2.80 -2.17 -17.47
N GLU A 402 -3.73 -1.95 -18.39
CA GLU A 402 -5.11 -1.50 -18.08
C GLU A 402 -5.85 -2.38 -17.06
N PRO A 403 -5.82 -3.74 -17.12
CA PRO A 403 -6.55 -4.57 -16.16
C PRO A 403 -5.90 -4.65 -14.77
N LEU A 404 -4.70 -4.10 -14.54
CA LEU A 404 -3.95 -4.28 -13.29
C LEU A 404 -4.77 -3.91 -12.03
N PRO A 405 -5.41 -2.73 -11.94
CA PRO A 405 -6.09 -2.34 -10.70
C PRO A 405 -7.33 -3.19 -10.42
N GLU A 406 -8.03 -3.65 -11.46
CA GLU A 406 -9.16 -4.56 -11.33
C GLU A 406 -8.70 -5.97 -10.92
N ALA A 407 -7.70 -6.52 -11.61
CA ALA A 407 -7.16 -7.84 -11.35
C ALA A 407 -6.71 -8.02 -9.88
N LEU A 408 -6.10 -6.98 -9.29
CA LEU A 408 -5.64 -7.00 -7.89
C LEU A 408 -6.76 -7.16 -6.84
N TYR A 409 -7.99 -6.75 -7.15
CA TYR A 409 -9.08 -6.65 -6.15
C TYR A 409 -10.37 -7.39 -6.53
N HIS A 410 -10.54 -7.84 -7.78
CA HIS A 410 -11.73 -8.57 -8.23
C HIS A 410 -11.49 -10.09 -8.39
N SER A 411 -10.24 -10.58 -8.25
CA SER A 411 -9.91 -12.00 -8.48
C SER A 411 -9.38 -12.71 -7.23
N LEU A 412 -9.97 -13.87 -6.90
CA LEU A 412 -9.36 -14.81 -5.97
C LEU A 412 -8.07 -15.42 -6.53
N GLY A 413 -7.92 -15.56 -7.85
CA GLY A 413 -6.66 -16.00 -8.46
C GLY A 413 -5.52 -15.04 -8.19
N ALA A 414 -5.75 -13.73 -8.30
CA ALA A 414 -4.77 -12.71 -7.91
C ALA A 414 -4.46 -12.74 -6.40
N THR A 415 -5.47 -13.03 -5.57
CA THR A 415 -5.29 -13.22 -4.13
C THR A 415 -4.41 -14.44 -3.83
N LEU A 416 -4.58 -15.53 -4.60
CA LEU A 416 -3.73 -16.72 -4.50
C LEU A 416 -2.28 -16.41 -4.94
N GLN A 417 -2.11 -15.66 -6.04
CA GLN A 417 -0.80 -15.21 -6.52
C GLN A 417 -0.10 -14.32 -5.49
N CYS A 418 -0.80 -13.38 -4.86
CA CYS A 418 -0.28 -12.59 -3.73
C CYS A 418 0.26 -13.46 -2.58
N GLY A 419 -0.16 -14.73 -2.45
CA GLY A 419 0.36 -15.70 -1.47
C GLY A 419 1.71 -16.32 -1.83
N MET A 420 2.20 -16.15 -3.06
CA MET A 420 3.46 -16.73 -3.57
C MET A 420 4.67 -15.88 -3.17
N TYR A 421 4.88 -15.72 -1.86
CA TYR A 421 5.79 -14.71 -1.30
C TYR A 421 7.24 -14.82 -1.77
N ALA A 422 7.76 -16.04 -1.98
CA ALA A 422 9.15 -16.23 -2.44
C ALA A 422 9.40 -15.55 -3.79
N GLU A 423 8.58 -15.88 -4.78
CA GLU A 423 8.65 -15.37 -6.16
C GLU A 423 8.42 -13.86 -6.23
N LEU A 424 7.58 -13.34 -5.33
CA LEU A 424 7.25 -11.91 -5.26
C LEU A 424 8.33 -11.08 -4.55
N LEU A 425 9.16 -11.68 -3.71
CA LEU A 425 10.25 -11.00 -2.98
C LEU A 425 11.62 -11.15 -3.66
N GLU A 426 11.82 -12.16 -4.51
CA GLU A 426 13.03 -12.33 -5.33
C GLU A 426 13.39 -11.05 -6.14
N PRO A 427 12.46 -10.37 -6.86
CA PRO A 427 12.75 -9.12 -7.58
C PRO A 427 13.22 -7.97 -6.69
N TYR A 428 12.78 -7.92 -5.43
CA TYR A 428 13.20 -6.92 -4.44
C TYR A 428 14.60 -7.25 -3.90
N LEU A 429 14.82 -8.50 -3.48
CA LEU A 429 16.10 -8.97 -2.95
C LEU A 429 17.24 -8.92 -3.97
N ALA A 430 16.94 -9.02 -5.27
CA ALA A 430 17.91 -8.81 -6.34
C ALA A 430 18.29 -7.33 -6.57
N ARG A 431 17.45 -6.38 -6.12
CA ARG A 431 17.60 -4.93 -6.39
C ARG A 431 18.11 -4.11 -5.20
N PHE A 432 17.87 -4.59 -3.98
CA PHE A 432 18.25 -3.93 -2.73
C PHE A 432 19.23 -4.79 -1.91
N PRO A 433 20.19 -4.19 -1.19
CA PRO A 433 21.11 -4.95 -0.34
C PRO A 433 20.32 -5.63 0.79
N ARG A 434 20.81 -6.79 1.25
CA ARG A 434 20.10 -7.60 2.25
C ARG A 434 19.80 -6.84 3.55
N ASP A 435 20.69 -5.96 3.97
CA ASP A 435 20.56 -5.16 5.19
C ASP A 435 19.50 -4.04 5.08
N SER A 436 19.00 -3.76 3.87
CA SER A 436 17.82 -2.90 3.68
C SER A 436 16.51 -3.61 4.05
N PHE A 437 16.50 -4.91 4.37
CA PHE A 437 15.27 -5.66 4.66
C PHE A 437 15.05 -5.96 6.15
N MET A 438 13.80 -5.81 6.59
CA MET A 438 13.30 -6.36 7.84
C MET A 438 12.07 -7.23 7.57
N PHE A 439 12.17 -8.52 7.87
CA PHE A 439 11.09 -9.48 7.70
C PHE A 439 10.32 -9.63 9.03
N VAL A 440 9.01 -9.38 9.00
CA VAL A 440 8.14 -9.41 10.17
C VAL A 440 7.06 -10.47 9.96
N ASN A 441 7.06 -11.51 10.81
CA ASN A 441 6.00 -12.50 10.84
C ASN A 441 4.83 -11.98 11.68
N PHE A 442 3.61 -12.09 11.16
CA PHE A 442 2.38 -11.63 11.79
C PHE A 442 2.16 -12.26 13.17
N ASN A 443 2.54 -13.53 13.36
CA ASN A 443 2.40 -14.21 14.65
C ASN A 443 3.34 -13.61 15.72
N ASP A 444 4.58 -13.27 15.33
CA ASP A 444 5.56 -12.58 16.19
C ASP A 444 5.07 -11.15 16.51
N PHE A 445 4.52 -10.45 15.51
CA PHE A 445 3.97 -9.10 15.67
C PHE A 445 2.76 -9.08 16.62
N VAL A 446 1.83 -10.03 16.50
CA VAL A 446 0.64 -10.09 17.38
C VAL A 446 1.00 -10.51 18.81
N SER A 447 1.99 -11.38 18.98
CA SER A 447 2.44 -11.82 20.31
C SER A 447 3.32 -10.78 21.03
N ASN A 448 4.07 -9.96 20.30
CA ASN A 448 4.87 -8.87 20.87
C ASN A 448 4.85 -7.60 19.99
N THR A 449 3.68 -6.95 19.97
CA THR A 449 3.44 -5.73 19.18
C THR A 449 4.42 -4.62 19.51
N GLU A 450 4.58 -4.30 20.79
CA GLU A 450 5.45 -3.21 21.25
C GLU A 450 6.92 -3.48 20.91
N GLY A 451 7.44 -4.67 21.22
CA GLY A 451 8.82 -5.04 20.91
C GLY A 451 9.09 -5.05 19.40
N THR A 452 8.10 -5.43 18.58
CA THR A 452 8.22 -5.38 17.12
C THR A 452 8.24 -3.94 16.60
N VAL A 453 7.37 -3.06 17.11
CA VAL A 453 7.38 -1.62 16.75
C VAL A 453 8.70 -0.96 17.16
N ARG A 454 9.23 -1.25 18.36
CA ARG A 454 10.54 -0.74 18.80
C ARG A 454 11.67 -1.18 17.86
N LYS A 455 11.73 -2.47 17.50
CA LYS A 455 12.68 -2.98 16.49
C LYS A 455 12.56 -2.30 15.13
N VAL A 456 11.33 -2.02 14.68
CA VAL A 456 11.11 -1.27 13.42
C VAL A 456 11.64 0.16 13.53
N LEU A 457 11.41 0.85 14.65
CA LEU A 457 11.92 2.21 14.88
C LEU A 457 13.46 2.24 14.87
N ASP A 458 14.10 1.33 15.63
CA ASP A 458 15.56 1.18 15.62
C ASP A 458 16.07 0.88 14.20
N PHE A 459 15.41 -0.05 13.49
CA PHE A 459 15.75 -0.41 12.12
C PHE A 459 15.66 0.76 11.15
N VAL A 460 14.68 1.66 11.26
CA VAL A 460 14.59 2.86 10.40
C VAL A 460 15.45 4.03 10.89
N GLY A 461 16.15 3.89 12.02
CA GLY A 461 17.08 4.89 12.56
C GLY A 461 16.43 5.96 13.45
N LEU A 462 15.31 5.63 14.10
CA LEU A 462 14.62 6.48 15.05
C LEU A 462 14.81 5.98 16.48
N ASP A 463 14.77 6.89 17.46
CA ASP A 463 14.80 6.50 18.87
C ASP A 463 13.54 5.71 19.24
N SER A 464 13.68 4.40 19.40
CA SER A 464 12.59 3.54 19.85
C SER A 464 12.16 3.84 21.28
N ARG A 465 12.98 4.49 22.12
CA ARG A 465 12.64 4.80 23.53
C ARG A 465 11.54 5.83 23.64
N SER A 466 11.47 6.79 22.72
CA SER A 466 10.40 7.80 22.66
C SER A 466 9.03 7.24 22.23
N TYR A 467 8.96 5.97 21.81
CA TYR A 467 7.68 5.30 21.54
C TYR A 467 6.98 4.89 22.83
N VAL A 468 5.72 5.32 22.96
CA VAL A 468 4.79 4.94 24.01
C VAL A 468 3.73 4.05 23.39
N HIS A 469 3.73 2.76 23.74
CA HIS A 469 2.71 1.84 23.25
C HIS A 469 1.31 2.26 23.72
N LYS A 470 0.34 2.18 22.82
CA LYS A 470 -1.07 2.46 23.07
C LYS A 470 -1.91 1.39 22.38
N PRO A 471 -2.93 0.81 23.04
CA PRO A 471 -3.82 -0.15 22.39
C PRO A 471 -4.58 0.52 21.25
N LEU A 472 -4.70 -0.16 20.11
CA LEU A 472 -5.47 0.31 18.97
C LEU A 472 -6.98 0.14 19.20
N PRO A 473 -7.84 1.03 18.64
CA PRO A 473 -9.29 0.90 18.74
C PRO A 473 -9.83 -0.48 18.29
N PRO A 474 -10.92 -0.99 18.92
CA PRO A 474 -11.49 -2.30 18.60
C PRO A 474 -11.89 -2.49 17.12
N ALA A 475 -12.15 -1.40 16.39
CA ALA A 475 -12.52 -1.40 14.97
C ALA A 475 -11.46 -2.03 14.04
N MET A 476 -10.20 -2.16 14.49
CA MET A 476 -9.14 -2.86 13.75
C MET A 476 -9.06 -4.38 14.01
N LYS A 477 -9.93 -4.95 14.84
CA LYS A 477 -10.01 -6.42 15.00
C LYS A 477 -10.75 -7.05 13.82
N ASN A 478 -10.18 -8.12 13.25
CA ASN A 478 -10.84 -8.90 12.20
C ASN A 478 -12.19 -9.45 12.71
N ASN A 479 -13.30 -9.06 12.08
CA ASN A 479 -14.61 -9.63 12.34
C ASN A 479 -15.02 -10.55 11.17
N TYR A 480 -14.75 -11.85 11.32
CA TYR A 480 -15.15 -12.84 10.32
C TYR A 480 -16.65 -13.20 10.38
N GLY A 481 -17.36 -12.76 11.43
CA GLY A 481 -18.75 -13.17 11.68
C GLY A 481 -18.86 -14.67 11.91
N SER A 482 -19.85 -15.31 11.28
CA SER A 482 -20.02 -16.77 11.28
C SER A 482 -19.15 -17.51 10.24
N ARG A 483 -18.46 -16.77 9.34
CA ARG A 483 -17.75 -17.35 8.19
C ARG A 483 -16.52 -18.13 8.65
N LYS A 484 -16.36 -19.35 8.13
CA LYS A 484 -15.22 -20.24 8.39
C LYS A 484 -14.76 -20.86 7.08
N MET A 485 -13.45 -20.98 6.88
CA MET A 485 -12.88 -21.69 5.74
C MET A 485 -13.27 -23.18 5.83
N HIS A 486 -13.64 -23.78 4.70
CA HIS A 486 -13.95 -25.21 4.66
C HIS A 486 -12.69 -26.06 4.89
N PRO A 487 -12.76 -27.18 5.64
CA PRO A 487 -11.59 -28.03 5.90
C PRO A 487 -10.88 -28.54 4.62
N THR A 488 -11.62 -28.91 3.57
CA THR A 488 -11.01 -29.35 2.31
C THR A 488 -10.29 -28.22 1.57
N VAL A 489 -10.81 -26.98 1.63
CA VAL A 489 -10.13 -25.78 1.13
C VAL A 489 -8.84 -25.51 1.93
N LYS A 490 -8.88 -25.67 3.26
CA LYS A 490 -7.67 -25.55 4.10
C LYS A 490 -6.60 -26.56 3.68
N ALA A 491 -6.98 -27.80 3.41
CA ALA A 491 -6.05 -28.83 2.95
C ALA A 491 -5.48 -28.48 1.57
N ALA A 492 -6.32 -28.05 0.62
CA ALA A 492 -5.89 -27.65 -0.72
C ALA A 492 -4.93 -26.45 -0.71
N LEU A 493 -5.24 -25.40 0.06
CA LEU A 493 -4.35 -24.24 0.23
C LEU A 493 -3.03 -24.60 0.93
N THR A 494 -3.07 -25.48 1.93
CA THR A 494 -1.83 -25.97 2.59
C THR A 494 -0.94 -26.70 1.58
N ARG A 495 -1.50 -27.54 0.70
CA ARG A 495 -0.75 -28.19 -0.39
C ARG A 495 -0.17 -27.18 -1.38
N LEU A 496 -0.98 -26.23 -1.84
CA LEU A 496 -0.58 -25.19 -2.81
C LEU A 496 0.62 -24.35 -2.31
N TYR A 497 0.65 -23.99 -1.03
CA TYR A 497 1.69 -23.13 -0.47
C TYR A 497 2.87 -23.86 0.18
N ALA A 498 2.86 -25.20 0.30
CA ALA A 498 3.92 -25.95 0.98
C ALA A 498 5.32 -25.63 0.41
N GLU A 499 5.51 -25.80 -0.91
CA GLU A 499 6.81 -25.52 -1.55
C GLU A 499 7.14 -24.01 -1.63
N PRO A 500 6.23 -23.10 -2.03
CA PRO A 500 6.46 -21.66 -1.94
C PRO A 500 6.89 -21.17 -0.54
N ASN A 501 6.32 -21.74 0.53
CA ASN A 501 6.69 -21.40 1.90
C ASN A 501 8.07 -21.95 2.28
N ARG A 502 8.45 -23.17 1.85
CA ARG A 502 9.82 -23.70 2.01
C ARG A 502 10.86 -22.84 1.29
N ARG A 503 10.58 -22.43 0.04
CA ARG A 503 11.43 -21.48 -0.71
C ARG A 503 11.56 -20.16 0.03
N LEU A 504 10.47 -19.61 0.57
CA LEU A 504 10.51 -18.37 1.35
C LEU A 504 11.37 -18.51 2.60
N ALA A 505 11.18 -19.58 3.39
CA ALA A 505 11.94 -19.85 4.61
C ALA A 505 13.46 -19.85 4.35
N ALA A 506 13.89 -20.52 3.27
CA ALA A 506 15.27 -20.50 2.80
C ALA A 506 15.71 -19.10 2.33
N LEU A 507 14.92 -18.44 1.48
CA LEU A 507 15.20 -17.10 0.93
C LEU A 507 15.36 -16.03 2.02
N ILE A 508 14.61 -16.13 3.12
CA ILE A 508 14.72 -15.20 4.25
C ILE A 508 15.65 -15.70 5.37
N GLY A 509 16.26 -16.89 5.24
CA GLY A 509 17.19 -17.42 6.23
C GLY A 509 16.55 -17.76 7.58
N ARG A 510 15.25 -18.11 7.59
CA ARG A 510 14.50 -18.49 8.80
C ARG A 510 13.79 -19.82 8.52
N PRO A 511 14.29 -20.96 9.06
CA PRO A 511 13.83 -22.29 8.67
C PRO A 511 12.40 -22.61 9.10
N ASP A 512 11.89 -21.95 10.16
CA ASP A 512 10.51 -22.10 10.62
C ASP A 512 9.84 -20.74 10.84
N LEU A 513 8.61 -20.61 10.33
CA LEU A 513 7.72 -19.45 10.45
C LEU A 513 6.48 -19.77 11.30
N GLY A 514 6.30 -21.01 11.76
CA GLY A 514 5.11 -21.45 12.51
C GLY A 514 3.83 -21.38 11.67
N TRP A 515 3.91 -21.74 10.38
CA TRP A 515 2.78 -21.71 9.44
C TRP A 515 2.32 -23.13 9.07
N SER A 516 1.08 -23.22 8.58
CA SER A 516 0.46 -24.49 8.16
C SER A 516 1.32 -25.23 7.13
N GLY A 517 1.59 -26.51 7.37
CA GLY A 517 2.31 -27.38 6.42
C GLY A 517 3.84 -27.26 6.42
N MET A 518 4.46 -26.56 7.38
CA MET A 518 5.93 -26.47 7.52
C MET A 518 6.52 -27.23 8.73
N GLY A 519 5.68 -27.87 9.55
CA GLY A 519 6.15 -28.70 10.67
C GLY A 519 6.75 -30.04 10.20
N ALA A 520 7.39 -30.75 11.12
CA ALA A 520 8.00 -32.06 10.83
C ALA A 520 6.99 -33.13 10.37
N ASP A 521 5.69 -32.95 10.66
CA ASP A 521 4.59 -33.84 10.26
C ASP A 521 4.11 -33.64 8.80
N ALA A 522 4.87 -32.92 7.97
CA ALA A 522 4.50 -32.54 6.60
C ALA A 522 5.26 -33.29 5.49
N VAL A 523 5.81 -34.47 5.80
CA VAL A 523 6.55 -35.36 4.87
C VAL A 523 5.85 -36.72 4.77
#